data_AF-A0A957J2Y8-F1
#
_entry.id   AF-A0A957J2Y8-F1
#
_cell.length_a   1.000
_cell.length_b   1.000
_cell.length_c   1.000
_cell.angle_alpha   90.00
_cell.angle_beta   90.00
_cell.angle_gamma   90.00
#
_symmetry.space_group_name_H-M   'P 1'
#
loop_
_entity.id
_entity.type
_entity.pdbx_description
1 polymer ?
#
loop_
_entity_poly.entity_id
_entity_poly.type
_entity_poly.pdbx_seq_one_letter_code
_entity_poly.pdbx_strand_id
1 'polypeptide(L)'
;IDICMNCGLCAEFCPFDAIKMDHDYELASYDRTTAHIHDKERLSKPISYWREIAPRKAEAEAAARDFAQESKQKKKGKRGEGSDEPEARLEEMKARQLIYKGELY
;
A
#
# COMPACT_ATOMS: atom_id res chain seq x y z
N ILE A 1 4.71 24.95 6.09
CA ILE A 1 5.92 24.53 6.85
C ILE A 1 6.22 23.11 6.41
N ASP A 2 7.47 22.85 6.04
CA ASP A 2 7.84 21.63 5.31
C ASP A 2 8.48 20.64 6.27
N ILE A 3 7.83 19.48 6.46
CA ILE A 3 8.23 18.48 7.46
C ILE A 3 8.70 17.18 6.80
N CYS A 4 8.23 16.89 5.57
CA CYS A 4 8.59 15.69 4.85
C CYS A 4 10.09 15.68 4.50
N MET A 5 10.76 14.56 4.75
CA MET A 5 12.18 14.35 4.41
C MET A 5 12.39 13.44 3.19
N ASN A 6 11.33 13.08 2.48
CA ASN A 6 11.35 12.17 1.33
C ASN A 6 12.06 10.82 1.59
N CYS A 7 12.04 10.33 2.84
CA CYS A 7 12.72 9.09 3.23
C CYS A 7 12.01 7.80 2.82
N GLY A 8 10.77 7.88 2.31
CA GLY A 8 10.00 6.71 1.85
C GLY A 8 9.39 5.84 2.95
N LEU A 9 9.69 6.10 4.23
CA LEU A 9 9.19 5.29 5.35
C LEU A 9 7.65 5.22 5.41
N CYS A 10 6.95 6.27 4.98
CA CYS A 10 5.49 6.25 4.94
C CYS A 10 4.92 5.20 3.97
N ALA A 11 5.58 4.98 2.82
CA ALA A 11 5.16 3.99 1.83
C ALA A 11 5.48 2.56 2.31
N GLU A 12 6.66 2.36 2.89
CA GLU A 12 7.09 1.06 3.40
C GLU A 12 6.25 0.61 4.61
N PHE A 13 5.95 1.53 5.54
CA PHE A 13 5.21 1.19 6.76
C PHE A 13 3.70 1.07 6.56
N CYS A 14 3.16 1.44 5.40
CA CYS A 14 1.72 1.45 5.19
C CYS A 14 1.17 0.01 5.04
N PRO A 15 0.36 -0.49 5.99
CA PRO A 15 -0.13 -1.87 5.93
C PRO A 15 -1.23 -2.08 4.87
N PHE A 16 -1.82 -0.99 4.39
CA PHE A 16 -2.89 -1.00 3.40
C PHE A 16 -2.42 -0.59 2.01
N ASP A 17 -1.13 -0.26 1.88
CA ASP A 17 -0.56 0.20 0.63
C ASP A 17 -1.25 1.47 0.06
N ALA A 18 -1.63 2.38 0.96
CA ALA A 18 -2.43 3.57 0.63
C ALA A 18 -1.61 4.75 0.09
N ILE A 19 -0.29 4.77 0.34
CA ILE A 19 0.62 5.83 -0.08
C ILE A 19 1.83 5.23 -0.80
N LYS A 20 2.26 5.87 -1.89
CA LYS A 20 3.41 5.49 -2.71
C LYS A 20 4.31 6.70 -2.92
N MET A 21 5.61 6.45 -3.10
CA MET A 21 6.57 7.50 -3.47
C MET A 21 6.46 7.80 -4.95
N ASP A 22 6.36 9.09 -5.27
CA ASP A 22 6.30 9.58 -6.64
C ASP A 22 7.71 9.89 -7.21
N HIS A 23 7.78 10.12 -8.52
CA HIS A 23 9.00 10.55 -9.23
C HIS A 23 8.95 12.02 -9.66
N ASP A 24 8.01 12.80 -9.14
CA ASP A 24 7.97 14.25 -9.34
C ASP A 24 8.97 14.95 -8.41
N TYR A 25 10.01 15.55 -8.99
CA TYR A 25 11.08 16.23 -8.27
C TYR A 25 11.10 17.75 -8.49
N GLU A 26 10.33 18.27 -9.45
CA GLU A 26 10.34 19.69 -9.84
C GLU A 26 9.27 20.50 -9.06
N LEU A 27 9.26 20.34 -7.74
CA LEU A 27 8.25 20.91 -6.84
C LEU A 27 8.68 22.23 -6.18
N ALA A 28 9.79 22.82 -6.62
CA ALA A 28 10.35 24.03 -6.02
C ALA A 28 9.38 25.21 -6.08
N SER A 29 9.18 25.89 -4.94
CA SER A 29 8.31 27.06 -4.82
C SER A 29 8.96 28.12 -3.94
N TYR A 30 8.56 29.38 -4.13
CA TYR A 30 8.99 30.50 -3.28
C TYR A 30 8.22 30.58 -1.96
N ASP A 31 7.02 29.99 -1.90
CA ASP A 31 6.20 29.97 -0.70
C ASP A 31 6.35 28.66 0.08
N ARG A 32 6.78 28.77 1.35
CA ARG A 32 6.99 27.65 2.28
C ARG A 32 5.73 27.25 3.05
N THR A 33 4.64 28.00 2.90
CA THR A 33 3.44 27.81 3.75
C THR A 33 2.33 27.08 3.03
N THR A 34 2.02 27.42 1.78
CA THR A 34 0.88 26.82 1.05
C THR A 34 1.33 25.86 -0.05
N ALA A 35 2.48 26.11 -0.69
CA ALA A 35 2.87 25.34 -1.88
C ALA A 35 3.27 23.88 -1.59
N HIS A 36 3.76 23.60 -0.38
CA HIS A 36 4.29 22.29 0.02
C HIS A 36 3.42 21.58 1.07
N ILE A 37 2.25 22.14 1.39
CA ILE A 37 1.20 21.46 2.14
C ILE A 37 0.23 20.88 1.11
N HIS A 38 0.05 19.56 1.14
CA HIS A 38 -0.74 18.86 0.14
C HIS A 38 -1.97 18.22 0.78
N ASP A 39 -3.14 18.57 0.25
CA ASP A 39 -4.41 17.96 0.65
C ASP A 39 -4.60 16.58 0.00
N LYS A 40 -5.53 15.81 0.58
CA LYS A 40 -5.86 14.47 0.10
C LYS A 40 -6.26 14.43 -1.37
N GLU A 41 -7.01 15.43 -1.84
CA GLU A 41 -7.46 15.52 -3.24
C GLU A 41 -6.28 15.69 -4.21
N ARG A 42 -5.28 16.49 -3.83
CA ARG A 42 -4.05 16.68 -4.62
C ARG A 42 -3.20 15.41 -4.66
N LEU A 43 -3.17 14.66 -3.57
CA LEU A 43 -2.39 13.42 -3.44
C LEU A 43 -3.10 12.20 -4.04
N SER A 44 -4.42 12.24 -4.18
CA SER A 44 -5.19 11.12 -4.73
C SER A 44 -4.98 10.98 -6.23
N LYS A 45 -4.16 10.02 -6.62
CA LYS A 45 -3.89 9.65 -8.02
C LYS A 45 -4.52 8.29 -8.36
N PRO A 46 -4.97 8.08 -9.62
CA PRO A 46 -5.52 6.80 -10.04
C PRO A 46 -4.44 5.73 -10.12
N ILE A 47 -4.83 4.46 -10.01
CA ILE A 47 -3.90 3.32 -10.11
C ILE A 47 -3.18 3.24 -11.46
N SER A 48 -3.78 3.79 -12.53
CA SER A 48 -3.15 3.89 -13.86
C SER A 48 -1.87 4.72 -13.81
N TYR A 49 -1.85 5.79 -13.01
CA TYR A 49 -0.66 6.62 -12.84
C TYR A 49 0.51 5.84 -12.24
N TRP A 50 0.24 4.99 -11.23
CA TRP A 50 1.27 4.14 -10.62
C TRP A 50 1.88 3.14 -11.62
N ARG A 51 1.06 2.59 -12.50
CA ARG A 51 1.51 1.68 -13.57
C ARG A 51 2.41 2.38 -14.58
N GLU A 52 2.18 3.67 -14.83
CA GLU A 52 2.98 4.48 -15.74
C GLU A 52 4.34 4.82 -15.14
N ILE A 53 4.38 5.33 -13.90
CA ILE A 53 5.64 5.80 -13.29
C ILE A 53 6.52 4.67 -12.76
N ALA A 54 5.96 3.49 -12.47
CA ALA A 54 6.68 2.37 -11.87
C ALA A 54 6.18 1.00 -12.40
N PRO A 55 6.33 0.72 -13.71
CA PRO A 55 5.70 -0.44 -14.36
C PRO A 55 6.09 -1.78 -13.71
N ARG A 56 7.39 -2.01 -13.49
CA ARG A 56 7.89 -3.26 -12.89
C ARG A 56 7.38 -3.50 -11.46
N LYS A 57 7.27 -2.44 -10.66
CA LYS A 57 6.75 -2.55 -9.28
C LYS A 57 5.24 -2.79 -9.30
N ALA A 58 4.52 -2.06 -10.14
CA ALA A 58 3.07 -2.19 -10.27
C ALA A 58 2.65 -3.59 -10.76
N GLU A 59 3.40 -4.20 -11.66
CA GLU A 59 3.19 -5.58 -12.11
C GLU A 59 3.40 -6.59 -10.98
N ALA A 60 4.49 -6.48 -10.22
CA ALA A 60 4.76 -7.35 -9.08
C ALA A 60 3.67 -7.23 -8.00
N GLU A 61 3.24 -6.00 -7.69
CA GLU A 61 2.15 -5.73 -6.75
C GLU A 61 0.80 -6.28 -7.23
N ALA A 62 0.51 -6.19 -8.53
CA ALA A 62 -0.70 -6.77 -9.10
C ALA A 62 -0.71 -8.30 -8.97
N ALA A 63 0.40 -8.96 -9.35
CA ALA A 63 0.54 -10.40 -9.19
C ALA A 63 0.38 -10.85 -7.72
N ALA A 64 0.96 -10.10 -6.77
CA ALA A 64 0.81 -10.38 -5.34
C ALA A 64 -0.65 -10.23 -4.87
N ARG A 65 -1.38 -9.23 -5.38
CA ARG A 65 -2.81 -9.03 -5.08
C ARG A 65 -3.67 -10.15 -5.65
N ASP A 66 -3.41 -10.57 -6.88
CA ASP A 66 -4.14 -11.66 -7.54
C ASP A 66 -3.94 -12.98 -6.75
N PHE A 67 -2.69 -13.30 -6.40
CA PHE A 67 -2.38 -14.45 -5.56
C PHE A 67 -3.08 -14.41 -4.19
N ALA A 68 -3.11 -13.24 -3.55
CA ALA A 68 -3.80 -13.06 -2.27
C ALA A 68 -5.33 -13.24 -2.41
N GLN A 69 -5.93 -12.79 -3.52
CA GLN A 69 -7.35 -12.97 -3.79
C GLN A 69 -7.69 -14.43 -4.07
N GLU A 70 -6.90 -15.13 -4.89
CA GLU A 70 -7.05 -16.57 -5.14
C GLU A 70 -6.96 -17.39 -3.85
N SER A 71 -5.98 -17.05 -3.00
CA SER A 71 -5.79 -17.69 -1.69
C SER A 71 -6.97 -17.46 -0.75
N LYS A 72 -7.53 -16.24 -0.74
CA LYS A 72 -8.75 -15.91 0.02
C LYS A 72 -9.99 -16.64 -0.52
N GLN A 73 -10.13 -16.76 -1.84
CA GLN A 73 -11.24 -17.52 -2.45
C GLN A 73 -11.17 -19.00 -2.11
N LYS A 74 -9.98 -19.62 -2.19
CA LYS A 74 -9.76 -21.02 -1.76
C LYS A 74 -10.08 -21.23 -0.27
N LYS A 75 -9.68 -20.29 0.60
CA LYS A 75 -10.05 -20.32 2.03
C LYS A 75 -11.55 -20.14 2.25
N LYS A 76 -12.20 -19.24 1.52
CA LYS A 76 -13.66 -19.00 1.63
C LYS A 76 -14.47 -20.23 1.20
N GLY A 77 -14.00 -21.00 0.21
CA GLY A 77 -14.57 -22.30 -0.15
C GLY A 77 -14.45 -23.39 0.92
N LYS A 78 -13.53 -23.23 1.91
CA LYS A 78 -13.36 -24.11 3.07
C LYS A 78 -13.95 -23.55 4.37
N ARG A 79 -14.41 -22.30 4.39
CA ARG A 79 -14.84 -21.57 5.60
C ARG A 79 -16.30 -21.90 5.94
N GLY A 80 -16.55 -23.16 6.26
CA GLY A 80 -17.83 -23.66 6.76
C GLY A 80 -17.98 -23.59 8.29
N GLU A 81 -16.90 -23.54 9.07
CA GLU A 81 -16.99 -23.63 10.54
C GLU A 81 -15.95 -22.70 11.21
N GLY A 82 -16.38 -21.85 12.17
CA GLY A 82 -15.49 -21.20 13.17
C GLY A 82 -14.97 -19.78 12.90
N SER A 83 -15.77 -18.85 12.35
CA SER A 83 -15.27 -17.50 11.96
C SER A 83 -15.11 -16.44 13.05
N ASP A 84 -15.59 -16.66 14.28
CA ASP A 84 -15.60 -15.66 15.37
C ASP A 84 -14.55 -15.90 16.49
N GLU A 85 -13.79 -16.99 16.40
CA GLU A 85 -12.78 -17.33 17.40
C GLU A 85 -11.59 -16.31 17.40
N PRO A 86 -11.08 -15.92 18.58
CA PRO A 86 -9.97 -14.96 18.70
C PRO A 86 -8.68 -15.44 18.01
N GLU A 87 -8.45 -16.75 17.94
CA GLU A 87 -7.33 -17.36 17.23
C GLU A 87 -7.39 -17.07 15.71
N ALA A 88 -8.60 -17.12 15.12
CA ALA A 88 -8.81 -16.86 13.70
C ALA A 88 -8.55 -15.37 13.36
N ARG A 89 -8.90 -14.45 14.27
CA ARG A 89 -8.58 -13.02 14.14
C ARG A 89 -7.07 -12.77 14.24
N LEU A 90 -6.36 -13.47 15.13
CA LEU A 90 -4.91 -13.40 15.24
C LEU A 90 -4.21 -13.96 14.00
N GLU A 91 -4.71 -15.06 13.44
CA GLU A 91 -4.23 -15.61 12.16
C GLU A 91 -4.47 -14.66 10.99
N GLU A 92 -5.62 -13.96 10.96
CA GLU A 92 -5.86 -12.93 9.94
C GLU A 92 -4.91 -11.74 10.09
N MET A 93 -4.65 -11.27 11.31
CA MET A 93 -3.69 -10.19 11.59
C MET A 93 -2.26 -10.61 11.23
N LYS A 94 -1.84 -11.83 11.60
CA LYS A 94 -0.53 -12.40 11.23
C LYS A 94 -0.39 -12.55 9.72
N ALA A 95 -1.43 -13.03 9.03
CA ALA A 95 -1.42 -13.14 7.57
C ALA A 95 -1.30 -11.77 6.88
N ARG A 96 -1.94 -10.72 7.41
CA ARG A 96 -1.74 -9.34 6.94
C ARG A 96 -0.32 -8.85 7.20
N GLN A 97 0.29 -9.25 8.32
CA GLN A 97 1.65 -8.86 8.70
C GLN A 97 2.75 -9.64 7.94
N LEU A 98 2.46 -10.86 7.46
CA LEU A 98 3.35 -11.64 6.60
C LEU A 98 3.49 -11.02 5.20
N ILE A 99 2.41 -10.41 4.67
CA ILE A 99 2.45 -9.61 3.43
C ILE A 99 3.39 -8.40 3.60
N TYR A 100 3.46 -7.83 4.81
CA TYR A 100 4.23 -6.64 5.14
C TYR A 100 5.74 -6.90 5.32
N LYS A 101 6.16 -8.08 5.78
CA LYS A 101 7.59 -8.38 6.04
C LYS A 101 8.42 -8.72 4.80
N GLY A 102 7.82 -8.72 3.61
CA GLY A 102 8.54 -9.11 2.39
C GLY A 102 8.99 -10.57 2.39
N GLU A 103 8.48 -11.43 3.28
CA GLU A 103 8.78 -12.88 3.33
C GLU A 103 8.20 -13.66 2.14
N LEU A 104 7.61 -12.96 1.16
CA LEU A 104 7.13 -13.47 -0.12
C LEU A 104 7.94 -12.94 -1.33
N TYR A 105 9.05 -12.23 -1.09
CA TYR A 105 10.06 -11.89 -2.10
C TYR A 105 11.30 -12.78 -1.94
#